data_AF-A0A512J8V8-F1
#
_entry.id   AF-A0A512J8V8-F1
#
_cell.length_a   1.000
_cell.length_b   1.000
_cell.length_c   1.000
_cell.angle_alpha   90.00
_cell.angle_beta   90.00
_cell.angle_gamma   90.00
#
_symmetry.space_group_name_H-M   'P 1'
#
loop_
_entity.id
_entity.type
_entity.pdbx_description
1 polymer ?
#
loop_
_entity_poly.entity_id
_entity_poly.type
_entity_poly.pdbx_seq_one_letter_code
_entity_poly.pdbx_strand_id
1 'polypeptide(L)'
;MRFFPVALGGSREICALPAAFARAALRCRGGASAVEFALVAPLVIGAIVEFLQVGFYVYQSSHLAQAIAKASRQIQVGSVASAGASASDFKSQFLCPALGALMPCDRVTTSIQTVAPGIYPNGFYAYVQPDFSDIIRMKTDGSQTPYCPGQPGTYVYVQVAYAMPVFSPIWLAAALRTNRPGARMLDASAVFRNEPYTSSGQARATC
;
A
#
# COMPACT_ATOMS: atom_id res chain seq x y z
N MET A 1 -32.81 45.87 31.19
CA MET A 1 -32.11 45.97 29.89
C MET A 1 -31.47 47.34 29.76
N ARG A 2 -30.15 47.43 29.95
CA ARG A 2 -29.36 48.61 29.60
C ARG A 2 -28.22 48.12 28.72
N PHE A 3 -28.30 48.49 27.44
CA PHE A 3 -27.31 48.20 26.44
C PHE A 3 -26.00 48.91 26.81
N PHE A 4 -24.92 48.15 26.91
CA PHE A 4 -23.56 48.67 26.88
C PHE A 4 -23.23 49.13 25.45
N PRO A 5 -22.68 50.33 25.24
CA PRO A 5 -22.14 50.70 23.94
C PRO A 5 -20.83 49.94 23.72
N VAL A 6 -20.81 49.08 22.71
CA VAL A 6 -19.58 48.54 22.12
C VAL A 6 -18.90 49.70 21.41
N ALA A 7 -17.79 50.17 21.96
CA ALA A 7 -16.91 51.12 21.31
C ALA A 7 -16.15 50.39 20.18
N LEU A 8 -16.69 50.48 18.96
CA LEU A 8 -15.92 50.33 17.73
C LEU A 8 -15.09 51.60 17.57
N GLY A 9 -13.77 51.50 17.79
CA GLY A 9 -12.86 52.61 17.57
C GLY A 9 -11.41 52.17 17.75
N GLY A 10 -10.66 52.06 16.66
CA GLY A 10 -9.23 51.74 16.72
C GLY A 10 -8.69 51.12 15.44
N SER A 11 -8.92 51.79 14.32
CA SER A 11 -8.25 51.52 13.05
C SER A 11 -6.72 51.50 13.19
N ARG A 12 -6.13 50.35 12.81
CA ARG A 12 -4.82 50.16 12.16
C ARG A 12 -3.57 50.63 12.91
N GLU A 13 -2.75 49.66 13.30
CA GLU A 13 -1.36 49.61 12.83
C GLU A 13 -1.07 48.21 12.28
N ILE A 14 -1.47 48.01 11.02
CA ILE A 14 -0.79 47.02 10.17
C ILE A 14 0.65 47.52 10.11
N CYS A 15 1.59 46.76 10.66
CA CYS A 15 3.02 47.02 10.53
C CYS A 15 3.38 46.86 9.05
N ALA A 16 3.13 47.90 8.26
CA ALA A 16 3.40 47.96 6.84
C ALA A 16 4.92 47.88 6.64
N LEU A 17 5.35 46.96 5.78
CA LEU A 17 6.73 46.80 5.36
C LEU A 17 7.17 47.97 4.48
N PRO A 18 8.28 48.64 4.82
CA PRO A 18 9.26 49.05 3.83
C PRO A 18 10.56 48.25 4.02
N ALA A 19 11.35 48.21 2.96
CA ALA A 19 12.48 47.31 2.70
C ALA A 19 13.73 47.51 3.59
N ALA A 20 13.57 47.51 4.92
CA ALA A 20 14.67 47.50 5.89
C ALA A 20 14.54 46.29 6.83
N PHE A 21 14.70 45.11 6.24
CA PHE A 21 14.30 43.78 6.75
C PHE A 21 15.04 43.26 7.99
N ALA A 22 15.79 44.06 8.74
CA ALA A 22 16.55 43.56 9.90
C ALA A 22 16.31 44.32 11.21
N ARG A 23 15.99 45.63 11.17
CA ARG A 23 15.93 46.45 12.41
C ARG A 23 14.51 46.71 12.93
N ALA A 24 13.48 46.63 12.09
CA ALA A 24 12.09 46.75 12.52
C ALA A 24 11.55 45.48 13.18
N ALA A 25 12.06 44.30 12.78
CA ALA A 25 11.72 43.02 13.40
C ALA A 25 12.19 42.91 14.86
N LEU A 26 13.25 43.63 15.23
CA LEU A 26 13.84 43.62 16.59
C LEU A 26 13.03 44.39 17.65
N ARG A 27 12.05 45.22 17.25
CA ARG A 27 11.21 46.03 18.17
C ARG A 27 9.83 45.45 18.42
N CYS A 28 9.44 44.42 17.70
CA CYS A 28 8.18 43.70 17.94
C CYS A 28 8.46 42.48 18.82
N ARG A 29 8.15 42.56 20.12
CA ARG A 29 8.19 41.39 21.04
C ARG A 29 7.30 40.22 20.58
N GLY A 30 6.33 40.46 19.71
CA GLY A 30 5.52 39.42 19.05
C GLY A 30 6.22 38.67 17.90
N GLY A 31 7.39 39.13 17.43
CA GLY A 31 8.16 38.47 16.38
C GLY A 31 9.05 37.32 16.89
N ALA A 32 9.53 37.40 18.14
CA ALA A 32 10.40 36.37 18.71
C ALA A 32 9.67 35.03 18.88
N SER A 33 8.45 35.06 19.42
CA SER A 33 7.60 33.87 19.55
C SER A 33 7.17 33.28 18.20
N ALA A 34 7.00 34.13 17.18
CA ALA A 34 6.72 33.67 15.81
C ALA A 34 7.91 32.89 15.21
N VAL A 35 9.15 33.33 15.47
CA VAL A 35 10.37 32.63 15.03
C VAL A 35 10.57 31.32 15.78
N GLU A 36 10.33 31.30 17.09
CA GLU A 36 10.38 30.07 17.90
C GLU A 36 9.38 29.02 17.39
N PHE A 37 8.14 29.42 17.11
CA PHE A 37 7.14 28.53 16.53
C PHE A 37 7.51 28.09 15.12
N ALA A 38 8.07 28.97 14.29
CA ALA A 38 8.52 28.62 12.94
C ALA A 38 9.66 27.58 12.92
N LEU A 39 10.47 27.50 13.98
CA LEU A 39 11.52 26.47 14.10
C LEU A 39 10.96 25.12 14.56
N VAL A 40 9.95 25.11 15.45
CA VAL A 40 9.40 23.87 16.03
C VAL A 40 8.28 23.27 15.16
N ALA A 41 7.46 24.12 14.53
CA ALA A 41 6.30 23.68 13.75
C ALA A 41 6.65 22.70 12.61
N PRO A 42 7.71 22.89 11.81
CA PRO A 42 8.07 21.94 10.76
C PRO A 42 8.41 20.54 11.30
N LEU A 43 9.03 20.46 12.49
CA LEU A 43 9.38 19.19 13.12
C LEU A 43 8.13 18.43 13.58
N VAL A 44 7.20 19.13 14.22
CA VAL A 44 5.93 18.54 14.68
C VAL A 44 5.05 18.13 13.50
N ILE A 45 4.91 18.99 12.49
CA ILE A 45 4.14 18.69 11.28
C ILE A 45 4.77 17.51 10.53
N GLY A 46 6.10 17.49 10.41
CA GLY A 46 6.84 16.37 9.83
C GLY A 46 6.55 15.07 10.55
N ALA A 47 6.63 15.05 11.89
CA ALA A 47 6.32 13.87 12.69
C ALA A 47 4.89 13.37 12.48
N ILE A 48 3.90 14.28 12.42
CA ILE A 48 2.50 13.92 12.15
C ILE A 48 2.35 13.26 10.76
N VAL A 49 2.97 13.84 9.73
CA VAL A 49 2.94 13.28 8.37
C VAL A 49 3.60 11.89 8.31
N GLU A 50 4.71 11.70 9.03
CA GLU A 50 5.38 10.41 9.11
C GLU A 50 4.53 9.35 9.84
N PHE A 51 3.87 9.72 10.94
CA PHE A 51 2.93 8.80 11.62
C PHE A 51 1.75 8.43 10.74
N LEU A 52 1.20 9.39 9.97
CA LEU A 52 0.15 9.11 9.00
C LEU A 52 0.62 8.14 7.90
N GLN A 53 1.85 8.30 7.40
CA GLN A 53 2.43 7.39 6.41
C GLN A 53 2.63 5.97 6.97
N VAL A 54 3.09 5.85 8.21
CA VAL A 54 3.25 4.54 8.88
C VAL A 54 1.88 3.89 9.09
N GLY A 55 0.87 4.64 9.56
CA GLY A 55 -0.49 4.14 9.69
C GLY A 55 -1.06 3.67 8.35
N PHE A 56 -0.83 4.44 7.28
CA PHE A 56 -1.26 4.10 5.92
C PHE A 56 -0.58 2.83 5.39
N TYR A 57 0.69 2.61 5.73
CA TYR A 57 1.43 1.39 5.42
C TYR A 57 0.81 0.16 6.08
N VAL A 58 0.59 0.21 7.41
CA VAL A 58 0.01 -0.92 8.18
C VAL A 58 -1.43 -1.20 7.76
N TYR A 59 -2.20 -0.16 7.47
CA TYR A 59 -3.56 -0.29 6.96
C TYR A 59 -3.58 -1.05 5.62
N GLN A 60 -2.79 -0.64 4.63
CA GLN A 60 -2.78 -1.29 3.32
C GLN A 60 -2.17 -2.69 3.36
N SER A 61 -1.14 -2.94 4.17
CA SER A 61 -0.56 -4.29 4.29
C SER A 61 -1.58 -5.27 4.88
N SER A 62 -2.31 -4.86 5.92
CA SER A 62 -3.35 -5.66 6.54
C SER A 62 -4.54 -5.90 5.61
N HIS A 63 -4.99 -4.87 4.90
CA HIS A 63 -6.05 -5.00 3.90
C HIS A 63 -5.65 -5.87 2.71
N LEU A 64 -4.40 -5.77 2.25
CA LEU A 64 -3.87 -6.61 1.17
C LEU A 64 -3.89 -8.08 1.58
N ALA A 65 -3.42 -8.40 2.79
CA ALA A 65 -3.46 -9.76 3.33
C ALA A 65 -4.90 -10.30 3.41
N GLN A 66 -5.85 -9.48 3.85
CA GLN A 66 -7.26 -9.85 3.89
C GLN A 66 -7.84 -10.10 2.49
N ALA A 67 -7.52 -9.24 1.52
CA ALA A 67 -7.99 -9.36 0.14
C ALA A 67 -7.47 -10.64 -0.51
N ILE A 68 -6.19 -10.96 -0.31
CA ILE A 68 -5.60 -12.21 -0.80
C ILE A 68 -6.25 -13.42 -0.13
N ALA A 69 -6.50 -13.38 1.18
CA ALA A 69 -7.17 -14.48 1.87
C ALA A 69 -8.59 -14.76 1.32
N LYS A 70 -9.31 -13.72 0.91
CA LYS A 70 -10.63 -13.88 0.25
C LYS A 70 -10.49 -14.40 -1.18
N ALA A 71 -9.57 -13.85 -1.96
CA ALA A 71 -9.36 -14.24 -3.36
C ALA A 71 -8.78 -15.66 -3.48
N SER A 72 -7.88 -16.06 -2.58
CA SER A 72 -7.29 -17.40 -2.53
C SER A 72 -8.36 -18.46 -2.27
N ARG A 73 -9.33 -18.19 -1.39
CA ARG A 73 -10.45 -19.08 -1.14
C ARG A 73 -11.26 -19.37 -2.40
N GLN A 74 -11.43 -18.38 -3.29
CA GLN A 74 -12.15 -18.55 -4.56
C GLN A 74 -11.39 -19.47 -5.53
N ILE A 75 -10.05 -19.49 -5.46
CA ILE A 75 -9.23 -20.46 -6.18
C ILE A 75 -9.37 -21.84 -5.52
N GLN A 76 -9.29 -21.94 -4.19
CA GLN A 76 -9.38 -23.19 -3.44
C GLN A 76 -10.65 -23.98 -3.76
N VAL A 77 -11.80 -23.30 -3.78
CA VAL A 77 -13.11 -23.92 -4.04
C VAL A 77 -13.39 -24.13 -5.53
N GLY A 78 -12.48 -23.71 -6.42
CA GLY A 78 -12.63 -23.86 -7.87
C GLY A 78 -13.56 -22.84 -8.55
N SER A 79 -13.98 -21.76 -7.87
CA SER A 79 -14.80 -20.69 -8.49
C SER A 79 -14.09 -20.01 -9.65
N VAL A 80 -12.77 -19.79 -9.52
CA VAL A 80 -11.94 -19.18 -10.58
C VAL A 80 -11.80 -20.12 -11.78
N ALA A 81 -11.59 -21.41 -11.53
CA ALA A 81 -11.48 -22.43 -12.57
C ALA A 81 -12.82 -22.67 -13.28
N SER A 82 -13.93 -22.67 -12.54
CA SER A 82 -15.28 -22.84 -13.08
C SER A 82 -15.83 -21.61 -13.83
N ALA A 83 -15.25 -20.44 -13.59
CA ALA A 83 -15.52 -19.26 -14.40
C ALA A 83 -14.68 -19.22 -15.70
N GLY A 84 -13.65 -20.07 -15.83
CA GLY A 84 -12.66 -19.94 -16.91
C GLY A 84 -11.92 -18.60 -16.88
N ALA A 85 -11.77 -18.02 -15.69
CA ALA A 85 -11.24 -16.67 -15.52
C ALA A 85 -9.77 -16.58 -15.95
N SER A 86 -9.44 -15.57 -16.76
CA SER A 86 -8.06 -15.20 -17.07
C SER A 86 -7.39 -14.48 -15.89
N ALA A 87 -6.09 -14.17 -16.00
CA ALA A 87 -5.36 -13.39 -14.99
C ALA A 87 -6.01 -12.01 -14.73
N SER A 88 -6.49 -11.34 -15.79
CA SER A 88 -7.19 -10.06 -15.67
C SER A 88 -8.57 -10.20 -15.02
N ASP A 89 -9.27 -11.30 -15.29
CA ASP A 89 -10.58 -11.58 -14.69
C ASP A 89 -10.41 -11.91 -13.21
N PHE A 90 -9.41 -12.72 -12.85
CA PHE A 90 -9.07 -12.99 -11.45
C PHE A 90 -8.84 -11.68 -10.67
N LYS A 91 -7.99 -10.81 -11.24
CA LYS A 91 -7.67 -9.51 -10.65
C LYS A 91 -8.93 -8.64 -10.50
N SER A 92 -9.71 -8.47 -11.56
CA SER A 92 -10.84 -7.54 -11.57
C SER A 92 -12.08 -8.04 -10.82
N GLN A 93 -12.35 -9.34 -10.83
CA GLN A 93 -13.60 -9.91 -10.29
C GLN A 93 -13.44 -10.49 -8.87
N PHE A 94 -12.25 -10.98 -8.50
CA PHE A 94 -12.07 -11.68 -7.22
C PHE A 94 -11.16 -10.92 -6.25
N LEU A 95 -10.11 -10.27 -6.75
CA LEU A 95 -9.15 -9.55 -5.90
C LEU A 95 -9.56 -8.10 -5.66
N CYS A 96 -9.79 -7.33 -6.72
CA CYS A 96 -10.01 -5.90 -6.62
C CYS A 96 -11.31 -5.49 -5.90
N PRO A 97 -12.42 -6.24 -5.95
CA PRO A 97 -13.59 -5.94 -5.12
C PRO A 97 -13.34 -6.17 -3.63
N ALA A 98 -12.33 -6.97 -3.27
CA ALA A 98 -11.90 -7.15 -1.88
C ALA A 98 -10.90 -6.09 -1.42
N LEU A 99 -10.32 -5.32 -2.35
CA LEU A 99 -9.49 -4.16 -2.04
C LEU A 99 -10.39 -2.97 -1.69
N GLY A 100 -10.00 -2.20 -0.68
CA GLY A 100 -10.72 -1.00 -0.28
C GLY A 100 -10.54 0.16 -1.27
N ALA A 101 -11.36 1.20 -1.13
CA ALA A 101 -11.32 2.40 -1.99
C ALA A 101 -9.95 3.11 -2.01
N LEU A 102 -9.12 2.93 -0.99
CA LEU A 102 -7.78 3.51 -0.87
C LEU A 102 -6.69 2.72 -1.61
N MET A 103 -7.04 1.62 -2.28
CA MET A 103 -6.11 0.74 -2.99
C MET A 103 -6.59 0.51 -4.43
N PRO A 104 -6.25 1.40 -5.37
CA PRO A 104 -6.71 1.27 -6.74
C PRO A 104 -6.06 0.05 -7.40
N CYS A 105 -6.89 -0.66 -8.18
CA CYS A 105 -6.57 -1.97 -8.77
C CYS A 105 -5.45 -1.89 -9.83
N ASP A 106 -5.27 -0.73 -10.47
CA ASP A 106 -4.23 -0.46 -11.47
C ASP A 106 -2.81 -0.72 -10.94
N ARG A 107 -2.59 -0.46 -9.64
CA ARG A 107 -1.27 -0.59 -8.99
C ARG A 107 -0.97 -1.98 -8.44
N VAL A 108 -1.86 -2.93 -8.68
CA VAL A 108 -1.75 -4.32 -8.21
C VAL A 108 -1.15 -5.21 -9.30
N THR A 109 -0.21 -6.05 -8.93
CA THR A 109 0.32 -7.13 -9.75
C THR A 109 0.08 -8.45 -9.03
N THR A 110 -0.30 -9.49 -9.77
CA THR A 110 -0.63 -10.83 -9.23
C THR A 110 0.21 -11.89 -9.93
N SER A 111 0.68 -12.88 -9.18
CA SER A 111 1.35 -14.07 -9.68
C SER A 111 0.72 -15.28 -8.99
N ILE A 112 0.31 -16.27 -9.79
CA ILE A 112 -0.33 -17.49 -9.32
C ILE A 112 0.40 -18.64 -9.97
N GLN A 113 0.95 -19.55 -9.17
CA GLN A 113 1.73 -20.68 -9.65
C GLN A 113 1.35 -21.94 -8.88
N THR A 114 1.35 -23.08 -9.57
CA THR A 114 1.29 -24.38 -8.90
C THR A 114 2.67 -24.73 -8.36
N VAL A 115 2.71 -25.26 -7.15
CA VAL A 115 3.96 -25.68 -6.50
C VAL A 115 3.91 -27.16 -6.19
N ALA A 116 5.04 -27.84 -6.33
CA ALA A 116 5.16 -29.22 -5.88
C ALA A 116 5.26 -29.28 -4.34
N PRO A 117 4.68 -30.29 -3.69
CA PRO A 117 5.02 -30.57 -2.30
C PRO A 117 6.51 -30.91 -2.22
N GLY A 118 7.23 -30.26 -1.31
CA GLY A 118 8.68 -30.40 -1.22
C GLY A 118 9.21 -30.15 0.18
N ILE A 119 10.33 -30.80 0.49
CA ILE A 119 11.18 -30.49 1.64
C ILE A 119 12.22 -29.47 1.17
N TYR A 120 12.59 -28.54 2.05
CA TYR A 120 13.63 -27.54 1.78
C TYR A 120 14.86 -28.18 1.11
N PRO A 121 15.41 -27.60 0.02
CA PRO A 121 15.12 -26.29 -0.57
C PRO A 121 14.07 -26.30 -1.72
N ASN A 122 13.38 -27.42 -1.95
CA ASN A 122 12.50 -27.61 -3.11
C ASN A 122 11.03 -27.26 -2.82
N GLY A 123 10.21 -27.17 -3.87
CA GLY A 123 8.77 -26.91 -3.75
C GLY A 123 8.48 -25.46 -3.36
N PHE A 124 7.63 -25.25 -2.34
CA PHE A 124 7.30 -23.91 -1.84
C PHE A 124 8.54 -23.13 -1.34
N TYR A 125 9.56 -23.82 -0.83
CA TYR A 125 10.78 -23.17 -0.33
C TYR A 125 11.59 -22.47 -1.43
N ALA A 126 11.32 -22.72 -2.71
CA ALA A 126 11.89 -21.94 -3.81
C ALA A 126 11.42 -20.48 -3.86
N TYR A 127 10.33 -20.14 -3.15
CA TYR A 127 9.78 -18.78 -3.05
C TYR A 127 10.06 -18.12 -1.69
N VAL A 128 10.88 -18.76 -0.85
CA VAL A 128 11.28 -18.24 0.46
C VAL A 128 12.78 -17.98 0.44
N GLN A 129 13.22 -16.92 1.11
CA GLN A 129 14.65 -16.62 1.18
C GLN A 129 15.39 -17.68 2.01
N PRO A 130 16.66 -18.02 1.71
CA PRO A 130 17.37 -19.12 2.40
C PRO A 130 17.53 -18.94 3.91
N ASP A 131 17.41 -17.71 4.41
CA ASP A 131 17.48 -17.35 5.83
C ASP A 131 16.10 -17.31 6.52
N PHE A 132 15.02 -17.63 5.79
CA PHE A 132 13.62 -17.58 6.25
C PHE A 132 13.18 -16.21 6.77
N SER A 133 13.88 -15.14 6.39
CA SER A 133 13.55 -13.77 6.83
C SER A 133 12.31 -13.20 6.13
N ASP A 134 12.12 -13.56 4.86
CA ASP A 134 11.07 -13.03 4.00
C ASP A 134 10.76 -13.99 2.83
N ILE A 135 9.65 -13.73 2.14
CA ILE A 135 9.37 -14.34 0.84
C ILE A 135 10.19 -13.65 -0.25
N ILE A 136 10.54 -14.40 -1.29
CA ILE A 136 11.14 -13.83 -2.48
C ILE A 136 10.09 -12.97 -3.17
N ARG A 137 10.37 -11.67 -3.28
CA ARG A 137 9.48 -10.72 -3.96
C ARG A 137 9.42 -11.03 -5.45
N MET A 138 8.21 -11.14 -5.99
CA MET A 138 8.06 -11.29 -7.43
C MET A 138 8.55 -10.06 -8.18
N LYS A 139 9.06 -10.26 -9.39
CA LYS A 139 9.44 -9.16 -10.28
C LYS A 139 8.18 -8.42 -10.73
N THR A 140 8.07 -7.15 -10.34
CA THR A 140 6.95 -6.27 -10.70
C THR A 140 7.11 -5.59 -12.08
N ASP A 141 8.01 -6.12 -12.91
CA ASP A 141 8.36 -5.60 -14.25
C ASP A 141 7.39 -6.08 -15.35
N GLY A 142 6.40 -6.89 -14.99
CA GLY A 142 5.40 -7.43 -15.93
C GLY A 142 5.90 -8.60 -16.78
N SER A 143 7.18 -8.97 -16.69
CA SER A 143 7.77 -10.06 -17.47
C SER A 143 7.48 -11.46 -16.90
N GLN A 144 7.12 -11.55 -15.61
CA GLN A 144 6.92 -12.82 -14.89
C GLN A 144 5.67 -12.76 -14.00
N THR A 145 4.49 -12.69 -14.63
CA THR A 145 3.18 -12.83 -13.95
C THR A 145 2.49 -14.12 -14.39
N PRO A 146 3.07 -15.30 -14.11
CA PRO A 146 2.42 -16.55 -14.45
C PRO A 146 1.07 -16.64 -13.76
N TYR A 147 0.13 -17.23 -14.47
CA TYR A 147 -1.24 -17.38 -14.02
C TYR A 147 -1.64 -18.84 -14.09
N CYS A 148 -1.64 -19.46 -12.91
CA CYS A 148 -1.80 -20.88 -12.78
C CYS A 148 -2.65 -21.30 -11.58
N PRO A 149 -3.99 -21.24 -11.70
CA PRO A 149 -4.90 -21.53 -10.58
C PRO A 149 -4.90 -23.01 -10.15
N GLY A 150 -4.24 -23.89 -10.91
CA GLY A 150 -4.07 -25.30 -10.56
C GLY A 150 -5.32 -26.16 -10.78
N GLN A 151 -5.19 -27.44 -10.44
CA GLN A 151 -6.24 -28.46 -10.57
C GLN A 151 -6.75 -28.86 -9.17
N PRO A 152 -7.86 -29.61 -9.07
CA PRO A 152 -8.29 -30.18 -7.79
C PRO A 152 -7.14 -30.93 -7.10
N GLY A 153 -6.88 -30.62 -5.83
CA GLY A 153 -5.85 -31.28 -5.04
C GLY A 153 -4.39 -30.85 -5.29
N THR A 154 -4.12 -29.89 -6.18
CA THR A 154 -2.78 -29.31 -6.35
C THR A 154 -2.49 -28.22 -5.33
N TYR A 155 -1.21 -28.03 -4.99
CA TYR A 155 -0.77 -26.90 -4.17
C TYR A 155 -0.54 -25.68 -5.05
N VAL A 156 -1.03 -24.54 -4.60
CA VAL A 156 -0.98 -23.26 -5.30
C VAL A 156 -0.31 -22.23 -4.40
N TYR A 157 0.61 -21.48 -4.99
CA TYR A 157 1.24 -20.31 -4.43
C TYR A 157 0.70 -19.07 -5.13
N VAL A 158 0.10 -18.17 -4.35
CA VAL A 158 -0.41 -16.88 -4.82
C VAL A 158 0.41 -15.79 -4.16
N GLN A 159 0.91 -14.86 -4.98
CA GLN A 159 1.59 -13.66 -4.51
C GLN A 159 0.97 -12.43 -5.17
N VAL A 160 0.73 -11.40 -4.38
CA VAL A 160 0.22 -10.11 -4.85
C VAL A 160 1.15 -9.02 -4.35
N ALA A 161 1.56 -8.16 -5.26
CA ALA A 161 2.35 -6.98 -4.99
C ALA A 161 1.51 -5.76 -5.29
N TYR A 162 1.59 -4.76 -4.42
CA TYR A 162 0.89 -3.50 -4.58
C TYR A 162 1.86 -2.34 -4.40
N ALA A 163 1.85 -1.43 -5.38
CA ALA A 163 2.67 -0.23 -5.34
C ALA A 163 1.98 0.88 -4.53
N MET A 164 2.29 0.93 -3.23
CA MET A 164 1.76 1.96 -2.33
C MET A 164 2.37 3.32 -2.63
N PRO A 165 1.57 4.38 -2.81
CA PRO A 165 2.09 5.74 -2.93
C PRO A 165 2.72 6.20 -1.62
N VAL A 166 3.84 6.90 -1.73
CA VAL A 166 4.54 7.49 -0.61
C VAL A 166 4.45 9.01 -0.70
N PHE A 167 4.04 9.65 0.40
CA PHE A 167 3.90 11.10 0.50
C PHE A 167 4.78 11.72 1.59
N SER A 168 5.27 10.93 2.57
CA SER A 168 6.13 11.48 3.61
C SER A 168 7.59 11.62 3.14
N PRO A 169 8.31 12.68 3.56
CA PRO A 169 9.68 12.96 3.10
C PRO A 169 10.67 11.82 3.40
N ILE A 170 10.62 11.22 4.60
CA ILE A 170 11.55 10.16 4.99
C ILE A 170 11.30 8.90 4.17
N TRP A 171 10.04 8.52 4.00
CA TRP A 171 9.70 7.35 3.18
C TRP A 171 9.98 7.60 1.71
N LEU A 172 9.81 8.83 1.21
CA LEU A 172 10.12 9.16 -0.18
C LEU A 172 11.63 8.97 -0.43
N ALA A 173 12.47 9.47 0.47
CA ALA A 173 13.92 9.26 0.41
C ALA A 173 14.29 7.76 0.42
N ALA A 174 13.56 6.93 1.17
CA ALA A 174 13.73 5.48 1.16
C ALA A 174 13.20 4.80 -0.12
N ALA A 175 12.10 5.30 -0.68
CA ALA A 175 11.43 4.75 -1.86
C ALA A 175 12.18 5.01 -3.18
N LEU A 176 13.00 6.05 -3.25
CA LEU A 176 13.88 6.35 -4.40
C LEU A 176 14.86 5.22 -4.74
N ARG A 177 15.08 4.26 -3.83
CA ARG A 177 15.97 3.11 -4.02
C ARG A 177 15.26 1.86 -4.56
N THR A 178 14.00 1.97 -4.95
CA THR A 178 13.20 0.83 -5.42
C THR A 178 12.91 0.89 -6.92
N ASN A 179 12.49 -0.24 -7.49
CA ASN A 179 12.18 -0.39 -8.93
C ASN A 179 10.99 0.47 -9.42
N ARG A 180 10.30 1.21 -8.54
CA ARG A 180 9.29 2.21 -8.91
C ARG A 180 9.51 3.50 -8.10
N PRO A 181 10.06 4.56 -8.70
CA PRO A 181 10.28 5.84 -8.01
C PRO A 181 8.98 6.36 -7.38
N GLY A 182 9.03 6.76 -6.10
CA GLY A 182 7.89 7.34 -5.39
C GLY A 182 6.84 6.35 -4.87
N ALA A 183 7.07 5.04 -5.00
CA ALA A 183 6.20 4.01 -4.43
C ALA A 183 6.99 3.03 -3.55
N ARG A 184 6.32 2.47 -2.55
CA ARG A 184 6.82 1.35 -1.76
C ARG A 184 6.03 0.09 -2.11
N MET A 185 6.71 -1.00 -2.43
CA MET A 185 6.06 -2.28 -2.70
C MET A 185 5.58 -2.91 -1.40
N LEU A 186 4.30 -3.28 -1.37
CA LEU A 186 3.70 -4.15 -0.37
C LEU A 186 3.50 -5.51 -1.02
N ASP A 187 3.99 -6.56 -0.37
CA ASP A 187 3.85 -7.92 -0.85
C ASP A 187 3.02 -8.70 0.16
N ALA A 188 2.10 -9.53 -0.33
CA ALA A 188 1.47 -10.54 0.48
C ALA A 188 1.28 -11.80 -0.35
N SER A 189 1.33 -12.95 0.32
CA SER A 189 1.24 -14.25 -0.32
C SER A 189 0.35 -15.20 0.46
N ALA A 190 -0.18 -16.19 -0.23
CA ALA A 190 -0.96 -17.27 0.35
C ALA A 190 -0.59 -18.58 -0.34
N VAL A 191 -0.49 -19.64 0.46
CA VAL A 191 -0.22 -20.99 -0.01
C VAL A 191 -1.34 -21.89 0.46
N PHE A 192 -1.87 -22.70 -0.45
CA PHE A 192 -2.99 -23.55 -0.13
C PHE A 192 -3.05 -24.74 -1.08
N ARG A 193 -3.89 -25.70 -0.73
CA ARG A 193 -4.24 -26.83 -1.58
C ARG A 193 -5.67 -26.65 -2.07
N ASN A 194 -5.87 -26.83 -3.38
CA ASN A 194 -7.21 -26.75 -3.95
C ASN A 194 -8.09 -27.89 -3.44
N GLU A 195 -9.34 -27.56 -3.13
CA GLU A 195 -10.36 -28.52 -2.71
C GLU A 195 -10.76 -29.43 -3.89
N PRO A 196 -11.30 -30.62 -3.61
CA PRO A 196 -11.91 -31.44 -4.65
C PRO A 196 -13.21 -30.78 -5.14
N TYR A 197 -13.17 -30.16 -6.32
CA TYR A 197 -14.36 -29.66 -7.02
C TYR A 197 -14.71 -30.58 -8.21
N THR A 198 -15.99 -30.88 -8.40
CA THR A 198 -16.48 -31.73 -9.50
C THR A 198 -16.40 -30.96 -10.82
N SER A 199 -15.34 -31.16 -11.58
CA SER A 199 -15.19 -30.59 -12.93
C SER A 199 -15.95 -31.45 -13.95
N SER A 200 -17.29 -31.42 -13.95
CA SER A 200 -18.11 -32.11 -14.96
C SER A 200 -18.11 -31.38 -16.31
N GLY A 201 -16.91 -31.14 -16.88
CA GLY A 201 -16.75 -30.66 -18.26
C GLY A 201 -15.92 -29.39 -18.46
N GLN A 202 -15.17 -28.90 -17.47
CA GLN A 202 -14.38 -27.67 -17.62
C GLN A 202 -12.95 -27.96 -18.07
N ALA A 203 -12.50 -27.23 -19.11
CA ALA A 203 -11.15 -27.32 -19.63
C ALA A 203 -10.13 -27.22 -18.51
N ARG A 204 -9.15 -28.16 -18.51
CA ARG A 204 -7.98 -28.11 -17.64
C ARG A 204 -7.44 -26.69 -17.70
N ALA A 205 -7.40 -25.97 -16.56
CA ALA A 205 -6.49 -24.84 -16.43
C ALA A 205 -5.08 -25.33 -16.82
N THR A 206 -4.69 -25.06 -18.06
CA THR A 206 -3.41 -25.42 -18.65
C THR A 206 -2.36 -24.50 -18.08
N CYS A 207 -1.91 -24.92 -16.92
CA CYS A 207 -0.53 -24.83 -16.48
C CYS A 207 0.19 -26.06 -17.01
#